data_AF-A0A7G6SMC7-F1
#
_entry.id   AF-A0A7G6SMC7-F1
#
_cell.length_a   1.000
_cell.length_b   1.000
_cell.length_c   1.000
_cell.angle_alpha   90.00
_cell.angle_beta   90.00
_cell.angle_gamma   90.00
#
_symmetry.space_group_name_H-M   'P 1'
#
loop_
_entity.id
_entity.type
_entity.pdbx_description
1 polymer ?
#
loop_
_entity_poly.entity_id
_entity_poly.type
_entity_poly.pdbx_seq_one_letter_code
_entity_poly.pdbx_strand_id
1 'polypeptide(L)'
;MTLAHTPARETSRPGNRTGKGYFTAGNPGKTTGYRSEIAVPLAEAGITQAAIAAEVGCDARTVERWRAKYPEFRAALVRGLQARAASQAAEAQRQAAEAGRPAHEAALALRELVEEAHRLASAKPPEVPADADEHLRRLSERRAARQATAGHEEPQEPQEWQGEAWQDGEPVELDDPRAAW
;
A
#
# COMPACT_ATOMS: atom_id res chain seq x y z
N MET A 1 -20.03 -35.96 52.68
CA MET A 1 -19.46 -36.96 51.76
C MET A 1 -20.54 -37.29 50.76
N THR A 2 -20.46 -36.72 49.56
CA THR A 2 -21.45 -36.92 48.50
C THR A 2 -20.71 -37.02 47.17
N LEU A 3 -21.00 -38.11 46.47
CA LEU A 3 -20.30 -38.63 45.30
C LEU A 3 -20.67 -37.88 44.02
N ALA A 4 -19.65 -37.69 43.17
CA ALA A 4 -19.62 -37.75 41.72
C ALA A 4 -20.87 -37.37 40.88
N HIS A 5 -20.69 -36.38 40.00
CA HIS A 5 -21.17 -36.51 38.63
C HIS A 5 -20.33 -35.71 37.64
N THR A 6 -19.58 -36.43 36.80
CA THR A 6 -18.85 -35.93 35.64
C THR A 6 -19.71 -36.17 34.41
N PRO A 7 -20.10 -35.15 33.63
CA PRO A 7 -20.60 -35.39 32.29
C PRO A 7 -19.43 -35.40 31.29
N ALA A 8 -19.23 -36.55 30.64
CA ALA A 8 -18.36 -36.72 29.50
C ALA A 8 -19.12 -36.46 28.18
N ARG A 9 -18.38 -35.88 27.23
CA ARG A 9 -18.57 -35.91 25.75
C ARG A 9 -19.83 -35.29 25.15
N GLU A 10 -19.60 -34.21 24.40
CA GLU A 10 -20.21 -34.07 23.08
C GLU A 10 -19.17 -33.54 22.09
N THR A 11 -18.57 -34.45 21.33
CA THR A 11 -17.72 -34.13 20.19
C THR A 11 -18.63 -33.70 19.03
N SER A 12 -18.96 -32.41 18.98
CA SER A 12 -19.66 -31.84 17.83
C SER A 12 -18.71 -31.74 16.64
N ARG A 13 -19.05 -32.51 15.60
CA ARG A 13 -18.32 -32.68 14.35
C ARG A 13 -18.76 -31.55 13.41
N PRO A 14 -17.93 -30.56 13.05
CA PRO A 14 -18.32 -29.63 11.99
C PRO A 14 -18.27 -30.38 10.65
N GLY A 15 -19.44 -30.58 10.06
CA GLY A 15 -19.62 -31.21 8.77
C GLY A 15 -18.89 -30.46 7.65
N ASN A 16 -18.24 -31.25 6.78
CA ASN A 16 -17.78 -30.85 5.46
C ASN A 16 -18.92 -30.16 4.70
N ARG A 17 -18.91 -28.83 4.67
CA ARG A 17 -19.70 -28.06 3.70
C ARG A 17 -18.78 -27.80 2.52
N THR A 18 -18.86 -28.68 1.54
CA THR A 18 -18.24 -28.59 0.22
C THR A 18 -18.75 -27.34 -0.50
N GLY A 19 -18.19 -26.19 -0.16
CA GLY A 19 -18.28 -24.98 -0.95
C GLY A 19 -17.46 -25.20 -2.20
N LYS A 20 -18.13 -25.23 -3.35
CA LYS A 20 -17.56 -25.38 -4.69
C LYS A 20 -16.55 -24.24 -4.91
N GLY A 21 -15.27 -24.53 -4.65
CA GLY A 21 -14.18 -23.61 -4.88
C GLY A 21 -13.96 -23.49 -6.38
N TYR A 22 -14.24 -22.31 -6.93
CA TYR A 22 -13.77 -21.93 -8.25
C TYR A 22 -12.25 -21.74 -8.16
N PHE A 23 -11.50 -22.84 -8.22
CA PHE A 23 -10.07 -22.83 -8.46
C PHE A 23 -9.85 -22.51 -9.95
N THR A 24 -9.81 -21.22 -10.29
CA THR A 24 -9.25 -20.80 -11.58
C THR A 24 -7.74 -20.96 -11.50
N ALA A 25 -7.20 -21.93 -12.25
CA ALA A 25 -5.78 -22.14 -12.46
C ALA A 25 -5.15 -20.85 -12.98
N GLY A 26 -4.32 -20.20 -12.16
CA GLY A 26 -3.59 -18.97 -12.55
C GLY A 26 -3.39 -17.93 -11.44
N ASN A 27 -3.96 -18.07 -10.23
CA ASN A 27 -3.73 -17.12 -9.15
C ASN A 27 -3.70 -17.82 -7.78
N PRO A 28 -2.52 -18.23 -7.27
CA PRO A 28 -2.44 -18.93 -6.00
C PRO A 28 -2.75 -17.96 -4.85
N GLY A 29 -3.89 -18.16 -4.17
CA GLY A 29 -3.98 -17.76 -2.75
C GLY A 29 -4.65 -16.43 -2.38
N LYS A 30 -5.47 -15.80 -3.22
CA LYS A 30 -6.27 -14.64 -2.76
C LYS A 30 -7.36 -15.10 -1.80
N THR A 31 -7.08 -15.07 -0.50
CA THR A 31 -8.09 -15.24 0.55
C THR A 31 -9.12 -14.10 0.42
N THR A 32 -10.22 -14.39 -0.27
CA THR A 32 -11.26 -13.38 -0.57
C THR A 32 -12.19 -13.15 0.63
N GLY A 33 -12.06 -13.98 1.67
CA GLY A 33 -12.81 -13.89 2.92
C GLY A 33 -12.22 -12.87 3.88
N TYR A 34 -13.08 -12.16 4.60
CA TYR A 34 -12.67 -11.25 5.65
C TYR A 34 -12.05 -12.03 6.83
N ARG A 35 -10.75 -11.80 7.08
CA ARG A 35 -9.99 -12.47 8.15
C ARG A 35 -9.90 -11.55 9.37
N SER A 36 -11.02 -11.31 10.04
CA SER A 36 -11.13 -10.42 11.21
C SER A 36 -10.12 -10.76 12.30
N GLU A 37 -9.92 -12.05 12.57
CA GLU A 37 -8.98 -12.62 13.55
C GLU A 37 -7.54 -12.09 13.40
N ILE A 38 -7.14 -11.71 12.18
CA ILE A 38 -5.80 -11.21 11.87
C ILE A 38 -5.84 -9.70 11.61
N ALA A 39 -6.81 -9.25 10.80
CA ALA A 39 -6.87 -7.87 10.35
C ALA A 39 -7.18 -6.89 11.51
N VAL A 40 -8.09 -7.25 12.42
CA VAL A 40 -8.48 -6.34 13.52
C VAL A 40 -7.33 -6.13 14.50
N PRO A 41 -6.64 -7.16 15.01
CA PRO A 41 -5.48 -6.96 15.89
C PRO A 41 -4.37 -6.12 15.23
N LEU A 42 -4.07 -6.35 13.95
CA LEU A 42 -3.07 -5.55 13.23
C LEU A 42 -3.49 -4.08 13.10
N ALA A 43 -4.78 -3.84 12.85
CA ALA A 43 -5.32 -2.49 12.79
C ALA A 43 -5.24 -1.79 14.16
N GLU A 44 -5.55 -2.49 15.26
CA GLU A 44 -5.42 -1.93 16.62
C GLU A 44 -3.97 -1.65 17.00
N ALA A 45 -3.02 -2.44 16.50
CA ALA A 45 -1.60 -2.18 16.65
C ALA A 45 -1.09 -0.96 15.85
N GLY A 46 -1.95 -0.30 15.06
CA GLY A 46 -1.57 0.86 14.26
C GLY A 46 -0.77 0.53 13.00
N ILE A 47 -0.90 -0.70 12.50
CA ILE A 47 -0.36 -1.12 11.22
C ILE A 47 -1.21 -0.49 10.09
N THR A 48 -0.55 -0.03 9.04
CA THR A 48 -1.23 0.62 7.91
C THR A 48 -1.96 -0.40 7.04
N GLN A 49 -2.98 0.04 6.30
CA GLN A 49 -3.74 -0.85 5.41
C GLN A 49 -2.86 -1.60 4.40
N ALA A 50 -1.82 -0.95 3.88
CA ALA A 50 -0.90 -1.58 2.94
C ALA A 50 -0.10 -2.71 3.59
N ALA A 51 0.38 -2.51 4.82
CA ALA A 51 1.06 -3.55 5.58
C ALA A 51 0.11 -4.67 6.01
N ILE A 52 -1.14 -4.34 6.39
CA ILE A 52 -2.18 -5.35 6.65
C ILE A 52 -2.46 -6.17 5.39
N ALA A 53 -2.51 -5.53 4.22
CA ALA A 53 -2.72 -6.22 2.95
C ALA A 53 -1.58 -7.23 2.67
N ALA A 54 -0.33 -6.81 2.88
CA ALA A 54 0.85 -7.66 2.73
C ALA A 54 0.83 -8.84 3.73
N GLU A 55 0.57 -8.57 5.01
CA GLU A 55 0.56 -9.59 6.07
C GLU A 55 -0.55 -10.62 5.89
N VAL A 56 -1.73 -10.17 5.45
CA VAL A 56 -2.89 -11.04 5.23
C VAL A 56 -2.79 -11.78 3.88
N GLY A 57 -1.93 -11.32 2.97
CA GLY A 57 -1.77 -11.88 1.63
C GLY A 57 -2.93 -11.52 0.69
N CYS A 58 -3.42 -10.28 0.77
CA CYS A 58 -4.50 -9.77 -0.07
C CYS A 58 -4.14 -8.43 -0.74
N ASP A 59 -4.93 -8.00 -1.71
CA ASP A 59 -4.75 -6.71 -2.36
C ASP A 59 -5.28 -5.56 -1.51
N ALA A 60 -4.68 -4.38 -1.66
CA ALA A 60 -5.10 -3.17 -0.94
C ALA A 60 -6.59 -2.83 -1.17
N ARG A 61 -7.13 -3.15 -2.36
CA ARG A 61 -8.55 -2.99 -2.69
C ARG A 61 -9.46 -3.87 -1.83
N THR A 62 -9.02 -5.07 -1.47
CA THR A 62 -9.75 -5.96 -0.55
C THR A 62 -9.77 -5.39 0.86
N VAL A 63 -8.64 -4.87 1.35
CA VAL A 63 -8.58 -4.21 2.68
C VAL A 63 -9.47 -2.96 2.72
N GLU A 64 -9.49 -2.16 1.65
CA GLU A 64 -10.38 -0.98 1.58
C GLU A 64 -11.85 -1.38 1.55
N ARG A 65 -12.22 -2.47 0.85
CA ARG A 65 -13.57 -3.04 0.95
C ARG A 65 -13.90 -3.49 2.36
N TRP A 66 -12.96 -4.08 3.09
CA TRP A 66 -13.19 -4.46 4.48
C TRP A 66 -13.43 -3.24 5.37
N ARG A 67 -12.67 -2.16 5.19
CA ARG A 67 -12.91 -0.90 5.90
C ARG A 67 -14.30 -0.31 5.64
N ALA A 68 -14.78 -0.39 4.39
CA ALA A 68 -16.11 0.10 4.05
C ALA A 68 -17.23 -0.79 4.59
N LYS A 69 -17.01 -2.11 4.63
CA LYS A 69 -18.04 -3.10 4.98
C LYS A 69 -18.12 -3.43 6.47
N TYR A 70 -17.00 -3.35 7.20
CA TYR A 70 -16.88 -3.80 8.59
C TYR A 70 -16.50 -2.62 9.51
N PRO A 71 -17.48 -2.01 10.22
CA PRO A 71 -17.24 -0.83 11.05
C PRO A 71 -16.25 -1.09 12.20
N GLU A 72 -16.20 -2.31 12.73
CA GLU A 72 -15.27 -2.73 13.77
C GLU A 72 -13.81 -2.62 13.31
N PHE A 73 -13.52 -3.01 12.07
CA PHE A 73 -12.20 -2.90 11.47
C PHE A 73 -11.81 -1.44 11.22
N ARG A 74 -12.76 -0.64 10.73
CA ARG A 74 -12.55 0.80 10.54
C ARG A 74 -12.25 1.49 11.87
N ALA A 75 -12.98 1.16 12.93
CA ALA A 75 -12.76 1.73 14.26
C ALA A 75 -11.39 1.32 14.80
N ALA A 76 -11.01 0.05 14.67
CA ALA A 76 -9.69 -0.46 15.03
C ALA A 76 -8.55 0.29 14.31
N LEU A 77 -8.67 0.47 12.99
CA LEU A 77 -7.69 1.21 12.18
C LEU A 77 -7.50 2.64 12.68
N VAL A 78 -8.59 3.35 12.95
CA VAL A 78 -8.53 4.74 13.43
C VAL A 78 -7.85 4.80 14.80
N ARG A 79 -8.26 3.93 15.74
CA ARG A 79 -7.67 3.88 17.09
C ARG A 79 -6.17 3.57 17.04
N GLY A 80 -5.77 2.55 16.29
CA GLY A 80 -4.36 2.16 16.21
C GLY A 80 -3.49 3.23 15.56
N LEU A 81 -3.97 3.86 14.48
CA LEU A 81 -3.23 4.95 13.82
C LEU A 81 -3.08 6.17 14.73
N GLN A 82 -4.12 6.53 15.49
CA GLN A 82 -4.05 7.61 16.48
C GLN A 82 -3.06 7.31 17.60
N ALA A 83 -3.11 6.09 18.15
CA ALA A 83 -2.17 5.65 19.18
C ALA A 83 -0.72 5.69 18.68
N ARG A 84 -0.46 5.19 17.46
CA ARG A 84 0.85 5.25 16.84
C ARG A 84 1.33 6.68 16.62
N ALA A 85 0.47 7.56 16.11
CA ALA A 85 0.81 8.97 15.90
C ALA A 85 1.11 9.67 17.22
N ALA A 86 0.35 9.39 18.29
CA ALA A 86 0.62 9.93 19.62
C ALA A 86 1.97 9.46 20.16
N SER A 87 2.31 8.17 20.01
CA SER A 87 3.61 7.63 20.42
C SER A 87 4.76 8.29 19.64
N GLN A 88 4.62 8.43 18.32
CA GLN A 88 5.61 9.11 17.48
C GLN A 88 5.76 10.59 17.84
N ALA A 89 4.67 11.28 18.16
CA ALA A 89 4.71 12.66 18.61
C ALA A 89 5.44 12.79 19.97
N ALA A 90 5.19 11.88 20.91
CA ALA A 90 5.87 11.86 22.20
C ALA A 90 7.38 11.54 22.05
N GLU A 91 7.74 10.64 21.14
CA GLU A 91 9.15 10.36 20.80
C GLU A 91 9.82 11.56 20.13
N ALA A 92 9.16 12.20 19.17
CA ALA A 92 9.67 13.40 18.53
C ALA A 92 9.85 14.55 19.53
N GLN A 93 8.94 14.71 20.49
CA GLN A 93 9.07 15.68 21.58
C GLN A 93 10.28 15.37 22.48
N ARG A 94 10.48 14.10 22.85
CA ARG A 94 11.65 13.66 23.62
C ARG A 94 12.94 13.92 22.86
N GLN A 95 12.99 13.55 21.58
CA GLN A 95 14.15 13.79 20.71
C GLN A 95 14.42 15.27 20.52
N ALA A 96 13.39 16.12 20.40
CA ALA A 96 13.57 17.57 20.30
C ALA A 96 14.13 18.18 21.60
N ALA A 97 13.64 17.70 22.76
CA ALA A 97 14.16 18.11 24.06
C ALA A 97 15.61 17.65 24.27
N GLU A 98 15.94 16.41 23.87
CA GLU A 98 17.28 15.83 23.99
C GLU A 98 18.28 16.44 23.00
N ALA A 99 17.85 16.73 21.76
CA ALA A 99 18.67 17.37 20.74
C ALA A 99 18.96 18.85 21.04
N GLY A 100 18.36 19.42 22.10
CA GLY A 100 18.54 20.82 22.48
C GLY A 100 18.17 21.81 21.37
N ARG A 101 17.45 21.37 20.31
CA ARG A 101 16.96 22.27 19.27
C ARG A 101 15.94 23.17 19.94
N PRO A 102 16.20 24.47 20.07
CA PRO A 102 15.36 25.31 20.90
C PRO A 102 13.97 25.27 20.27
N ALA A 103 12.96 24.89 21.07
CA ALA A 103 11.56 24.85 20.67
C ALA A 103 11.09 26.14 19.95
N HIS A 104 11.82 27.24 20.18
CA HIS A 104 11.74 28.50 19.48
C HIS A 104 12.02 28.43 17.97
N GLU A 105 13.09 27.76 17.50
CA GLU A 105 13.40 27.66 16.06
C GLU A 105 12.37 26.80 15.33
N ALA A 106 11.92 25.70 15.95
CA ALA A 106 10.85 24.87 15.40
C ALA A 106 9.52 25.64 15.35
N ALA A 107 9.22 26.46 16.37
CA ALA A 107 8.03 27.31 16.38
C ALA A 107 8.08 28.42 15.32
N LEU A 108 9.26 29.02 15.07
CA LEU A 108 9.45 30.00 14.00
C LEU A 108 9.28 29.37 12.62
N ALA A 109 9.88 28.19 12.37
CA ALA A 109 9.72 27.48 11.11
C ALA A 109 8.26 27.08 10.85
N LEU A 110 7.53 26.65 11.87
CA LEU A 110 6.11 26.34 11.76
C LEU A 110 5.27 27.60 11.43
N ARG A 111 5.59 28.73 12.06
CA ARG A 111 4.92 30.01 11.80
C ARG A 111 5.13 30.48 10.36
N GLU A 112 6.36 30.39 9.86
CA GLU A 112 6.70 30.78 8.48
C GLU A 112 5.94 29.92 7.45
N LEU A 113 5.84 28.61 7.68
CA LEU A 113 5.06 27.71 6.82
C LEU A 113 3.56 28.05 6.82
N VAL A 114 2.99 28.42 7.96
CA VAL A 114 1.58 28.80 8.07
C VAL A 114 1.32 30.13 7.34
N GLU A 115 2.22 31.10 7.47
CA GLU A 115 2.13 32.39 6.77
C GLU A 115 2.24 32.21 5.26
N GLU A 116 3.13 31.32 4.78
CA GLU A 116 3.25 31.00 3.36
C GLU A 116 2.02 30.24 2.82
N ALA A 117 1.49 29.28 3.58
CA ALA A 117 0.26 28.60 3.22
C ALA A 117 -0.93 29.57 3.11
N HIS A 118 -1.02 30.54 4.03
CA HIS A 118 -2.03 31.59 3.97
C HIS A 118 -1.84 32.50 2.75
N ARG A 119 -0.59 32.83 2.39
CA ARG A 119 -0.26 33.62 1.19
C ARG A 119 -0.68 32.88 -0.09
N LEU A 120 -0.37 31.59 -0.21
CA LEU A 120 -0.75 30.75 -1.33
C LEU A 120 -2.28 30.58 -1.42
N ALA A 121 -2.96 30.42 -0.28
CA ALA A 121 -4.42 30.35 -0.24
C ALA A 121 -5.10 31.69 -0.58
N SER A 122 -4.44 32.81 -0.26
CA SER A 122 -4.94 34.16 -0.57
C SER A 122 -4.55 34.64 -1.97
N ALA A 123 -3.65 33.93 -2.66
CA ALA A 123 -3.28 34.25 -4.03
C ALA A 123 -4.48 33.99 -4.95
N LYS A 124 -4.90 35.00 -5.72
CA LYS A 124 -5.98 34.88 -6.71
C LYS A 124 -5.61 33.72 -7.66
N PRO A 125 -6.46 32.69 -7.82
CA PRO A 125 -6.17 31.61 -8.75
C PRO A 125 -5.94 32.19 -10.15
N PRO A 126 -4.94 31.67 -10.90
CA PRO A 126 -4.67 32.15 -12.25
C PRO A 126 -5.95 31.98 -13.06
N GLU A 127 -6.37 33.03 -13.76
CA GLU A 127 -7.52 32.97 -14.67
C GLU A 127 -7.24 31.88 -15.69
N VAL A 128 -7.97 30.78 -15.57
CA VAL A 128 -7.93 29.69 -16.54
C VAL A 128 -8.49 30.27 -17.85
N PRO A 129 -7.71 30.27 -18.95
CA PRO A 129 -8.23 30.76 -20.22
C PRO A 129 -9.44 29.89 -20.60
N ALA A 130 -10.52 30.53 -21.04
CA ALA A 130 -11.82 29.88 -21.28
C ALA A 130 -11.76 28.67 -22.24
N ASP A 131 -10.69 28.53 -23.00
CA ASP A 131 -10.46 27.44 -23.97
C ASP A 131 -9.70 26.22 -23.39
N ALA A 132 -9.35 26.22 -22.09
CA ALA A 132 -8.63 25.12 -21.46
C ALA A 132 -9.40 23.80 -21.50
N ASP A 133 -10.72 23.86 -21.36
CA ASP A 133 -11.60 22.68 -21.44
C ASP A 133 -11.64 22.07 -22.85
N GLU A 134 -11.62 22.91 -23.89
CA GLU A 134 -11.59 22.45 -25.28
C GLU A 134 -10.24 21.79 -25.63
N HIS A 135 -9.14 22.28 -25.07
CA HIS A 135 -7.83 21.67 -25.25
C HIS A 135 -7.71 20.29 -24.57
N LEU A 136 -8.24 20.16 -23.36
CA LEU A 136 -8.30 18.88 -22.64
C LEU A 136 -9.21 17.87 -23.34
N ARG A 137 -10.32 18.33 -23.92
CA ARG A 137 -11.22 17.51 -24.74
C ARG A 137 -10.51 16.98 -26.00
N ARG A 138 -9.77 17.81 -26.71
CA ARG A 138 -8.99 17.36 -27.89
C ARG A 138 -7.89 16.35 -27.54
N LEU A 139 -7.25 16.50 -26.37
CA LEU A 139 -6.23 15.56 -25.92
C LEU A 139 -6.82 14.20 -25.54
N SER A 140 -8.00 14.17 -24.92
CA SER A 140 -8.68 12.91 -24.58
C SER A 140 -9.18 12.19 -25.84
N GLU A 141 -9.73 12.91 -26.82
CA GLU A 141 -10.15 12.37 -28.12
C GLU A 141 -8.97 11.75 -28.89
N ARG A 142 -7.81 12.43 -28.94
CA ARG A 142 -6.59 11.87 -29.57
C ARG A 142 -6.09 10.60 -28.90
N ARG A 143 -6.22 10.49 -27.57
CA ARG A 143 -5.83 9.29 -26.82
C ARG A 143 -6.75 8.12 -27.13
N ALA A 144 -8.06 8.36 -27.18
CA ALA A 144 -9.05 7.34 -27.53
C ALA A 144 -8.85 6.81 -28.97
N ALA A 145 -8.55 7.70 -29.92
CA ALA A 145 -8.27 7.30 -31.31
C ALA A 145 -7.06 6.36 -31.43
N ARG A 146 -5.96 6.65 -30.70
CA ARG A 146 -4.77 5.78 -30.69
C ARG A 146 -5.03 4.40 -30.09
N GLN A 147 -5.90 4.32 -29.09
CA GLN A 147 -6.27 3.03 -28.47
C GLN A 147 -7.20 2.22 -29.38
N ALA A 148 -8.07 2.87 -30.16
CA ALA A 148 -8.90 2.20 -31.15
C ALA A 148 -8.10 1.61 -32.32
N THR A 149 -6.98 2.24 -32.70
CA THR A 149 -6.08 1.72 -33.76
C THR A 149 -5.10 0.65 -33.29
N ALA A 150 -4.89 0.49 -31.97
CA ALA A 150 -3.95 -0.47 -31.40
C ALA A 150 -4.57 -1.88 -31.17
N GLY A 151 -5.77 -2.14 -31.70
CA GLY A 151 -6.49 -3.41 -31.53
C GLY A 151 -6.19 -4.50 -32.58
N HIS A 152 -5.16 -4.34 -33.41
CA HIS A 152 -4.81 -5.32 -34.44
C HIS A 152 -3.30 -5.41 -34.67
N GLU A 153 -2.55 -5.77 -33.63
CA GLU A 153 -1.21 -6.35 -33.80
C GLU A 153 -1.28 -7.83 -33.44
N GLU A 154 -1.16 -8.68 -34.46
CA GLU A 154 -0.80 -10.09 -34.34
C GLU A 154 0.37 -10.25 -33.36
N PRO A 155 0.38 -11.29 -32.52
CA PRO A 155 1.52 -11.55 -31.65
C PRO A 155 2.73 -11.87 -32.51
N GLN A 156 3.66 -10.92 -32.64
CA GLN A 156 4.99 -11.20 -33.17
C GLN A 156 5.64 -12.25 -32.27
N GLU A 157 6.05 -13.36 -32.87
CA GLU A 157 6.88 -14.36 -32.22
C GLU A 157 8.10 -13.68 -31.58
N PRO A 158 8.51 -14.09 -30.36
CA PRO A 158 9.68 -13.55 -29.71
C PRO A 158 10.90 -13.82 -30.59
N GLN A 159 11.42 -12.73 -31.14
CA GLN A 159 12.56 -12.66 -32.03
C GLN A 159 13.79 -13.25 -31.29
N GLU A 160 14.37 -14.31 -31.84
CA GLU A 160 15.43 -15.17 -31.26
C GLU A 160 16.85 -14.54 -31.19
N TRP A 161 16.98 -13.24 -30.96
CA TRP A 161 18.28 -12.54 -30.98
C TRP A 161 19.02 -12.52 -29.63
N GLN A 162 18.72 -13.47 -28.72
CA GLN A 162 19.53 -13.74 -27.52
C GLN A 162 20.21 -15.12 -27.55
N GLY A 163 20.34 -15.72 -28.74
CA GLY A 163 20.86 -17.07 -28.92
C GLY A 163 22.39 -17.23 -29.05
N GLU A 164 23.18 -16.16 -29.18
CA GLU A 164 24.63 -16.29 -29.44
C GLU A 164 25.42 -15.16 -28.77
N ALA A 165 25.92 -15.38 -27.55
CA ALA A 165 27.12 -14.71 -27.02
C ALA A 165 27.57 -15.25 -25.64
N TRP A 166 27.58 -16.57 -25.41
CA TRP A 166 28.31 -17.14 -24.27
C TRP A 166 28.88 -18.51 -24.66
N GLN A 167 29.83 -18.50 -25.59
CA GLN A 167 30.83 -19.56 -25.67
C GLN A 167 32.13 -19.00 -25.11
N ASP A 168 32.68 -19.76 -24.16
CA ASP A 168 33.93 -19.54 -23.44
C ASP A 168 33.94 -18.45 -22.36
N GLY A 169 33.75 -18.93 -21.14
CA GLY A 169 34.05 -18.18 -19.93
C GLY A 169 35.56 -18.07 -19.72
N GLU A 170 36.12 -16.91 -20.07
CA GLU A 170 37.23 -16.35 -19.32
C GLU A 170 36.81 -14.99 -18.73
N PRO A 171 37.02 -14.75 -17.42
CA PRO A 171 36.83 -13.43 -16.85
C PRO A 171 37.87 -12.49 -17.48
N VAL A 172 37.39 -11.45 -18.16
CA VAL A 172 38.24 -10.32 -18.57
C VAL A 172 38.77 -9.68 -17.29
N GLU A 173 40.07 -9.84 -17.01
CA GLU A 173 40.75 -9.03 -16.02
C GLU A 173 40.69 -7.58 -16.49
N LEU A 174 39.83 -6.80 -15.84
CA LEU A 174 39.79 -5.37 -15.98
C LEU A 174 41.06 -4.84 -15.29
N ASP A 175 42.10 -4.60 -16.09
CA ASP A 175 43.31 -3.90 -15.64
C ASP A 175 42.89 -2.47 -15.25
N ASP A 176 42.66 -2.25 -13.95
CA ASP A 176 42.27 -0.96 -13.41
C ASP A 176 43.54 -0.13 -13.15
N PRO A 177 43.83 0.89 -13.98
CA PRO A 177 45.03 1.73 -13.81
C PRO A 177 44.98 2.57 -12.54
N ARG A 178 43.92 2.50 -11.72
CA ARG A 178 43.83 3.17 -10.43
C ARG A 178 44.30 2.35 -9.24
N ALA A 179 44.72 1.10 -9.42
CA ALA A 179 45.22 0.27 -8.33
C ALA A 179 46.63 0.66 -7.82
N ALA A 180 47.31 1.62 -8.47
CA ALA A 180 48.72 1.93 -8.22
C ALA A 180 49.01 3.33 -7.63
N TRP A 181 48.03 4.01 -7.01
CA TRP A 181 48.23 5.29 -6.33
C TRP A 181 47.56 5.35 -4.96
#